data_AF-W1YLF9-F1
#
_entry.id   AF-W1YLF9-F1
#
_cell.length_a   1.000
_cell.length_b   1.000
_cell.length_c   1.000
_cell.angle_alpha   90.00
_cell.angle_beta   90.00
_cell.angle_gamma   90.00
#
_symmetry.space_group_name_H-M   'P 1'
#
loop_
_entity.id
_entity.type
_entity.pdbx_description
1 polymer ?
#
loop_
_entity_poly.entity_id
_entity_poly.type
_entity_poly.pdbx_seq_one_letter_code
_entity_poly.pdbx_strand_id
1 'polypeptide(L)'
;GTMQLNDISVDLHKASNKEILNVRRNTSMVFQSYNLFSNKTVIENIMEGLVTVKKMKKSEAREIAQRFLKEVGMEGYDDYYPVQLSGGQQQRIGIARALAMDP
;
A
#
# COMPACT_ATOMS: atom_id res chain seq x y z
N GLY A 1 18.51 -18.13 8.11
CA GLY A 1 17.86 -17.83 9.40
C GLY A 1 16.36 -17.92 9.23
N THR A 2 15.62 -18.14 10.31
CA THR A 2 14.15 -18.22 10.29
C THR A 2 13.54 -16.87 10.61
N MET A 3 12.49 -16.48 9.90
CA MET A 3 11.69 -15.29 10.19
C MET A 3 10.35 -15.72 10.78
N GLN A 4 9.91 -15.04 11.83
CA GLN A 4 8.57 -15.18 12.41
C GLN A 4 7.78 -13.87 12.23
N LEU A 5 6.55 -13.98 11.78
CA LEU A 5 5.60 -12.89 11.61
C LEU A 5 4.21 -13.39 12.02
N ASN A 6 3.68 -12.92 13.14
CA ASN A 6 2.46 -13.47 13.74
C ASN A 6 2.58 -15.01 13.86
N ASP A 7 1.64 -15.76 13.27
CA ASP A 7 1.64 -17.23 13.25
C ASP A 7 2.43 -17.83 12.06
N ILE A 8 3.09 -17.00 11.25
CA ILE A 8 3.85 -17.42 10.06
C ILE A 8 5.33 -17.59 10.44
N SER A 9 5.87 -18.79 10.25
CA SER A 9 7.29 -19.11 10.41
C SER A 9 7.86 -19.59 9.07
N VAL A 10 8.91 -18.93 8.57
CA VAL A 10 9.52 -19.23 7.27
C VAL A 10 11.05 -19.30 7.39
N ASP A 11 11.64 -20.40 6.94
CA ASP A 11 13.09 -20.49 6.74
C ASP A 11 13.48 -19.70 5.48
N LEU A 12 14.21 -18.60 5.66
CA LEU A 12 14.57 -17.70 4.57
C LEU A 12 15.49 -18.33 3.52
N HIS A 13 16.18 -19.44 3.82
CA HIS A 13 17.00 -20.15 2.83
C HIS A 13 16.22 -21.13 1.96
N LYS A 14 15.03 -21.54 2.40
CA LYS A 14 14.23 -22.60 1.76
C LYS A 14 12.81 -22.15 1.40
N ALA A 15 12.49 -20.88 1.61
CA ALA A 15 11.16 -20.32 1.39
C ALA A 15 10.68 -20.54 -0.04
N SER A 16 9.53 -21.19 -0.18
CA SER A 16 8.83 -21.32 -1.44
C SER A 16 8.18 -20.01 -1.88
N ASN A 17 7.87 -19.88 -3.17
CA ASN A 17 7.13 -18.73 -3.70
C ASN A 17 5.79 -18.50 -2.99
N LYS A 18 5.15 -19.58 -2.51
CA LYS A 18 3.87 -19.51 -1.79
C LYS A 18 4.06 -18.91 -0.40
N GLU A 19 5.10 -19.32 0.33
CA GLU A 19 5.41 -18.77 1.66
C GLU A 19 5.81 -17.30 1.58
N ILE A 20 6.66 -16.95 0.59
CA ILE A 20 7.07 -15.57 0.35
C ILE A 20 5.85 -14.69 0.03
N LEU A 21 4.94 -15.16 -0.83
CA LEU A 21 3.73 -14.43 -1.16
C LEU A 21 2.80 -14.29 0.06
N ASN A 22 2.71 -15.31 0.91
CA ASN A 22 1.92 -15.24 2.14
C ASN A 22 2.44 -14.14 3.08
N VAL A 23 3.76 -14.09 3.32
CA VAL A 23 4.39 -13.02 4.12
C VAL A 23 4.08 -11.65 3.52
N ARG A 24 4.22 -11.47 2.20
CA ARG A 24 3.96 -10.20 1.51
C ARG A 24 2.51 -9.74 1.56
N ARG A 25 1.56 -10.65 1.79
CA ARG A 25 0.14 -10.30 1.95
C ARG A 25 -0.22 -9.83 3.36
N ASN A 26 0.62 -10.13 4.35
CA ASN A 26 0.46 -9.75 5.76
C ASN A 26 1.48 -8.67 6.18
N THR A 27 2.08 -7.98 5.20
CA THR A 27 3.04 -6.90 5.45
C THR A 27 2.86 -5.80 4.43
N SER A 28 3.09 -4.56 4.86
CA SER A 28 3.18 -3.40 3.98
C SER A 28 4.53 -2.73 4.15
N MET A 29 5.00 -2.07 3.08
CA MET A 29 6.29 -1.40 3.06
C MET A 29 6.15 0.03 2.53
N VAL A 30 6.83 0.96 3.19
CA VAL A 30 6.99 2.36 2.74
C VAL A 30 8.45 2.58 2.37
N PHE A 31 8.70 3.08 1.16
CA PHE A 31 10.04 3.33 0.64
C PHE A 31 10.48 4.79 0.86
N GLN A 32 11.78 5.02 1.01
CA GLN A 32 12.34 6.37 1.10
C GLN A 32 12.15 7.18 -0.20
N SER A 33 12.19 6.54 -1.36
CA SER A 33 11.88 7.15 -2.67
C SER A 33 10.38 7.19 -2.98
N TYR A 34 9.51 6.92 -1.99
CA TYR A 34 8.04 6.86 -2.02
C TYR A 34 7.44 5.77 -2.93
N ASN A 35 8.06 5.49 -4.09
CA ASN A 35 7.66 4.49 -5.08
C ASN A 35 6.15 4.54 -5.38
N LEU A 36 5.62 5.74 -5.59
CA LEU A 36 4.28 5.93 -6.12
C LEU A 36 4.26 5.61 -7.62
N PHE A 37 3.15 5.06 -8.10
CA PHE A 37 2.91 4.89 -9.51
C PHE A 37 2.71 6.28 -10.15
N SER A 38 3.68 6.70 -10.96
CA SER A 38 3.70 8.04 -11.56
C SER A 38 2.54 8.29 -12.52
N ASN A 39 1.99 7.23 -13.12
CA ASN A 39 0.89 7.26 -14.07
C ASN A 39 -0.49 7.07 -13.43
N LYS A 40 -0.59 7.16 -12.09
CA LYS A 40 -1.83 7.04 -11.33
C LYS A 40 -2.02 8.25 -10.44
N THR A 41 -3.26 8.63 -10.19
CA THR A 41 -3.57 9.67 -9.20
C THR A 41 -3.30 9.19 -7.78
N VAL A 42 -3.42 10.08 -6.79
CA VAL A 42 -3.28 9.77 -5.36
C VAL A 42 -4.27 8.69 -4.96
N ILE A 43 -5.55 8.83 -5.29
CA ILE A 43 -6.56 7.85 -4.88
C ILE A 43 -6.32 6.49 -5.55
N GLU A 44 -5.89 6.51 -6.81
CA GLU A 44 -5.52 5.30 -7.57
C GLU A 44 -4.30 4.60 -6.97
N ASN A 45 -3.32 5.37 -6.50
CA ASN A 45 -2.14 4.83 -5.81
C ASN A 45 -2.53 4.07 -4.53
N ILE A 46 -3.43 4.64 -3.73
CA ILE A 46 -3.86 4.05 -2.46
C ILE A 46 -4.74 2.80 -2.72
N MET A 47 -5.63 2.84 -3.72
CA MET A 47 -6.55 1.72 -4.01
C MET A 47 -5.90 0.55 -4.76
N GLU A 48 -4.72 0.72 -5.35
CA GLU A 48 -4.17 -0.26 -6.31
C GLU A 48 -4.06 -1.67 -5.72
N GLY A 49 -3.53 -1.80 -4.49
CA GLY A 49 -3.40 -3.08 -3.81
C GLY A 49 -4.75 -3.71 -3.46
N LEU A 50 -5.73 -2.89 -3.08
CA LEU A 50 -7.09 -3.33 -2.76
C LEU A 50 -7.77 -3.98 -3.97
N VAL A 51 -7.63 -3.37 -5.14
CA VAL A 51 -8.27 -3.88 -6.37
C VAL A 51 -7.48 -5.03 -6.98
N THR A 52 -6.16 -4.91 -7.08
CA THR A 52 -5.36 -5.89 -7.83
C THR A 52 -5.01 -7.13 -6.99
N VAL A 53 -4.71 -6.95 -5.70
CA VAL A 53 -4.29 -8.02 -4.79
C VAL A 53 -5.47 -8.56 -3.98
N LYS A 54 -6.24 -7.70 -3.31
CA LYS A 54 -7.42 -8.12 -2.53
C LYS A 54 -8.68 -8.36 -3.38
N LYS A 55 -8.66 -8.04 -4.68
CA LYS A 55 -9.78 -8.24 -5.62
C LYS A 55 -11.09 -7.56 -5.19
N MET A 56 -10.99 -6.45 -4.45
CA MET A 56 -12.14 -5.67 -4.02
C MET A 56 -12.78 -4.93 -5.19
N LYS A 57 -14.08 -4.60 -5.06
CA LYS A 57 -14.76 -3.72 -6.02
C LYS A 57 -14.14 -2.33 -5.96
N LYS A 58 -14.05 -1.65 -7.10
CA LYS A 58 -13.47 -0.31 -7.18
C LYS A 58 -14.16 0.71 -6.27
N SER A 59 -15.47 0.60 -6.08
CA SER A 59 -16.24 1.48 -5.18
C SER A 59 -15.81 1.32 -3.72
N GLU A 60 -15.80 0.08 -3.22
CA GLU A 60 -15.37 -0.25 -1.85
C GLU A 60 -13.89 0.14 -1.62
N ALA A 61 -13.02 -0.13 -2.60
CA ALA A 61 -11.62 0.25 -2.54
C ALA A 61 -11.44 1.78 -2.51
N ARG A 62 -12.29 2.54 -3.22
CA ARG A 62 -12.26 4.00 -3.21
C ARG A 62 -12.66 4.55 -1.85
N GLU A 63 -13.70 4.01 -1.21
CA GLU A 63 -14.13 4.42 0.13
C GLU A 63 -13.02 4.22 1.17
N ILE A 64 -12.36 3.06 1.14
CA ILE A 64 -11.21 2.77 2.02
C ILE A 64 -10.06 3.74 1.73
N ALA A 65 -9.73 3.95 0.46
CA ALA A 65 -8.66 4.84 0.06
C ALA A 65 -8.92 6.29 0.49
N GLN A 66 -10.16 6.77 0.40
CA GLN A 66 -10.56 8.10 0.86
C GLN A 66 -10.43 8.25 2.37
N ARG A 67 -10.83 7.22 3.14
CA ARG A 67 -10.65 7.20 4.59
C ARG A 67 -9.17 7.37 4.98
N PHE A 68 -8.28 6.56 4.40
CA PHE A 68 -6.86 6.65 4.72
C PHE A 68 -6.19 7.92 4.19
N LEU A 69 -6.66 8.43 3.04
CA LEU A 69 -6.20 9.72 2.53
C LEU A 69 -6.52 10.86 3.50
N LYS A 70 -7.71 10.82 4.12
CA LYS A 70 -8.12 11.75 5.18
C LYS A 70 -7.30 11.58 6.46
N GLU A 71 -7.06 10.34 6.89
CA GLU A 71 -6.25 10.06 8.09
C GLU A 71 -4.82 10.61 7.98
N VAL A 72 -4.23 10.61 6.79
CA VAL A 72 -2.92 11.23 6.55
C VAL A 72 -2.99 12.73 6.24
N GLY A 73 -4.14 13.38 6.44
CA GLY A 73 -4.30 14.82 6.28
C GLY A 73 -4.18 15.32 4.84
N MET A 74 -4.58 14.50 3.86
CA MET A 74 -4.47 14.79 2.42
C MET A 74 -5.85 14.77 1.72
N GLU A 75 -6.93 15.03 2.46
CA GLU A 75 -8.30 15.15 1.92
C GLU A 75 -8.35 16.22 0.81
N GLY A 76 -8.96 15.91 -0.33
CA GLY A 76 -9.05 16.81 -1.50
C GLY A 76 -7.91 16.70 -2.50
N TYR A 77 -6.89 15.85 -2.24
CA TYR A 77 -5.80 15.58 -3.18
C TYR A 77 -6.06 14.37 -4.09
N ASP A 78 -7.27 13.82 -4.10
CA ASP A 78 -7.66 12.57 -4.74
C ASP A 78 -7.15 12.43 -6.19
N ASP A 79 -7.31 13.50 -6.97
CA ASP A 79 -7.04 13.51 -8.42
C ASP A 79 -5.64 14.04 -8.78
N TYR A 80 -4.80 14.35 -7.79
CA TYR A 80 -3.44 14.80 -8.03
C TYR A 80 -2.55 13.63 -8.45
N TYR A 81 -1.58 13.92 -9.31
CA TYR A 81 -0.51 12.98 -9.68
C TYR A 81 0.72 13.20 -8.80
N PRO A 82 1.58 12.17 -8.60
CA PRO A 82 2.78 12.29 -7.76
C PRO A 82 3.70 13.48 -8.09
N VAL A 83 3.81 13.83 -9.38
CA VAL A 83 4.62 14.97 -9.83
C VAL A 83 4.13 16.33 -9.30
N GLN A 84 2.86 16.42 -8.90
CA GLN A 84 2.25 17.63 -8.34
C GLN A 84 2.42 17.74 -6.81
N LEU A 85 3.09 16.77 -6.18
CA LEU A 85 3.21 16.66 -4.74
C LEU A 85 4.66 16.87 -4.30
N SER A 86 4.84 17.59 -3.19
CA SER A 86 6.11 17.65 -2.47
C SER A 86 6.53 16.27 -1.95
N GLY A 87 7.81 16.07 -1.66
CA GLY A 87 8.31 14.78 -1.13
C GLY A 87 7.59 14.34 0.15
N GLY A 88 7.35 15.26 1.09
CA GLY A 88 6.59 14.96 2.31
C GLY A 88 5.14 14.56 2.05
N GLN A 89 4.49 15.16 1.04
CA GLN A 89 3.14 14.75 0.60
C GLN A 89 3.19 13.35 -0.02
N GLN A 90 4.15 13.05 -0.90
CA GLN A 90 4.31 11.73 -1.48
C GLN A 90 4.56 10.65 -0.42
N GLN A 91 5.32 10.97 0.62
CA GLN A 91 5.53 10.08 1.77
C GLN A 91 4.21 9.75 2.47
N ARG A 92 3.36 10.76 2.72
CA ARG A 92 2.03 10.56 3.32
C ARG A 92 1.14 9.68 2.46
N ILE A 93 1.17 9.83 1.13
CA ILE A 93 0.45 8.93 0.22
C ILE A 93 0.99 7.50 0.28
N GLY A 94 2.32 7.34 0.35
CA GLY A 94 2.95 6.03 0.53
C GLY A 94 2.52 5.34 1.84
N ILE A 95 2.41 6.10 2.94
CA ILE A 95 1.90 5.62 4.22
C ILE A 95 0.42 5.23 4.10
N ALA A 96 -0.43 6.09 3.52
CA ALA A 96 -1.84 5.77 3.30
C ALA A 96 -2.04 4.49 2.48
N ARG A 97 -1.26 4.30 1.41
CA ARG A 97 -1.28 3.07 0.59
C ARG A 97 -0.89 1.83 1.39
N ALA A 98 0.10 1.95 2.27
CA ALA A 98 0.55 0.85 3.12
C ALA A 98 -0.50 0.47 4.19
N LEU A 99 -1.12 1.48 4.84
CA LEU A 99 -2.15 1.28 5.85
C LEU A 99 -3.46 0.77 5.26
N ALA A 100 -3.83 1.23 4.05
CA ALA A 100 -5.02 0.79 3.35
C ALA A 100 -5.09 -0.72 3.14
N MET A 101 -3.93 -1.38 3.03
CA MET A 101 -3.85 -2.82 2.86
C MET A 101 -4.22 -3.61 4.12
N ASP A 102 -4.43 -2.97 5.27
CA ASP A 102 -4.75 -3.64 6.56
C ASP A 102 -3.92 -4.92 6.75
N PRO A 103 -2.57 -4.78 6.76
CA PRO A 103 -1.63 -5.89 6.68
C PRO A 103 -1.56 -6.73 7.95
#